data_AF-A0A4R9AB93-F1
#
_entry.id   AF-A0A4R9AB93-F1
#
_cell.length_a   1.000
_cell.length_b   1.000
_cell.length_c   1.000
_cell.angle_alpha   90.00
_cell.angle_beta   90.00
_cell.angle_gamma   90.00
#
_symmetry.space_group_name_H-M   'P 1'
#
loop_
_entity.id
_entity.type
_entity.pdbx_description
1 polymer ?
#
loop_
_entity_poly.entity_id
_entity_poly.type
_entity_poly.pdbx_seq_one_letter_code
_entity_poly.pdbx_strand_id
1 'polypeptide(L)'
;MKMSPQYSDSGTHSMLNFFTGALDVAYMGSSPLALGYLYGLPMKIVGVANSHQNSLAVVRTHRPINPNPKLGTVLGSDGQVLSHKFGMTLPEGERPMMINLSPEECIGALRSGMLDYVSLWEPFVSRAVAAGGTVVFTDQDLDFKLYSYVACTQRALDEKHTEIAAMSQANLEAAGRLVAKPSAYSARLRMVFGSEVDARSYERVIGEGYLWPTADLLSATRLPPEVEQSLIAVADIHQMLQATHFSRAPISQLLPSSSRPPKSGSETLQLGYSNSLMCATFHVADYDGLFSSQGLQVQVGKRRIADRIARLSADVQEDLRLCHELLARDPELVIQKLGRMNEQIFRELLKNISGEEPKSAGAAIESLRLRKAAPPDILSWADSVRSIRNVATHQIETLNVDEAQNVFNIMLNIVEWYDRQSSEVSLPVKRCRRCHLDLHEDWIACPQCGTTTSADCSQCNSSLSPGWKVCPSCGCTIP
;
A
#
# COMPACT_ATOMS: atom_id res chain seq x y z
N MET A 1 -8.96 -17.02 -0.16
CA MET A 1 -9.03 -16.24 1.10
C MET A 1 -8.89 -14.75 0.78
N LYS A 2 -9.30 -13.83 1.65
CA LYS A 2 -9.17 -12.37 1.41
C LYS A 2 -8.29 -11.72 2.47
N MET A 3 -7.51 -10.71 2.08
CA MET A 3 -6.73 -9.87 2.99
C MET A 3 -7.06 -8.40 2.77
N SER A 4 -7.30 -7.67 3.85
CA SER A 4 -7.53 -6.23 3.85
C SER A 4 -6.35 -5.55 4.54
N PRO A 5 -5.46 -4.88 3.80
CA PRO A 5 -4.40 -4.09 4.41
C PRO A 5 -5.01 -2.84 5.08
N GLN A 6 -4.50 -2.50 6.26
CA GLN A 6 -4.94 -1.39 7.08
C GLN A 6 -3.70 -0.61 7.54
N TYR A 7 -3.67 0.67 7.21
CA TYR A 7 -2.53 1.51 7.55
C TYR A 7 -2.54 1.88 9.04
N SER A 8 -1.35 1.92 9.64
CA SER A 8 -1.10 2.39 11.00
C SER A 8 0.20 3.21 11.00
N ASP A 9 0.21 4.36 11.66
CA ASP A 9 1.36 5.28 11.66
C ASP A 9 2.61 4.71 12.36
N SER A 10 2.43 3.72 13.22
CA SER A 10 3.52 3.06 13.95
C SER A 10 3.11 1.67 14.41
N GLY A 11 4.08 0.86 14.83
CA GLY A 11 3.80 -0.42 15.48
C GLY A 11 2.99 -0.26 16.78
N THR A 12 3.10 0.87 17.48
CA THR A 12 2.28 1.19 18.66
C THR A 12 0.82 1.40 18.27
N HIS A 13 0.57 2.12 17.17
CA HIS A 13 -0.79 2.27 16.64
C HIS A 13 -1.36 0.90 16.21
N SER A 14 -0.56 0.05 15.54
CA SER A 14 -0.96 -1.33 15.23
C SER A 14 -1.35 -2.13 16.49
N MET A 15 -0.55 -2.04 17.56
CA MET A 15 -0.84 -2.72 18.83
C MET A 15 -2.13 -2.21 19.48
N LEU A 16 -2.37 -0.89 19.47
CA LEU A 16 -3.64 -0.32 19.96
C LEU A 16 -4.85 -0.83 19.17
N ASN A 17 -4.69 -1.03 17.86
CA ASN A 17 -5.74 -1.58 17.00
C ASN A 17 -6.04 -3.07 17.23
N PHE A 18 -5.19 -3.80 17.98
CA PHE A 18 -5.55 -5.13 18.49
C PHE A 18 -6.58 -5.05 19.63
N PHE A 19 -6.55 -4.02 20.49
CA PHE A 19 -7.54 -3.85 21.56
C PHE A 19 -8.96 -3.64 21.01
N THR A 20 -9.08 -2.95 19.88
CA THR A 20 -10.38 -2.64 19.27
C THR A 20 -10.89 -3.76 18.36
N GLY A 21 -10.06 -4.78 18.09
CA GLY A 21 -10.37 -5.82 17.11
C GLY A 21 -10.33 -5.33 15.65
N ALA A 22 -9.75 -4.17 15.38
CA ALA A 22 -9.63 -3.62 14.03
C ALA A 22 -8.60 -4.36 13.18
N LEU A 23 -7.60 -4.99 13.81
CA LEU A 23 -6.58 -5.80 13.15
C LEU A 23 -6.55 -7.23 13.70
N ASP A 24 -6.29 -8.18 12.80
CA ASP A 24 -6.06 -9.58 13.14
C ASP A 24 -4.56 -9.85 13.35
N VAL A 25 -3.75 -9.24 12.49
CA VAL A 25 -2.30 -9.44 12.37
C VAL A 25 -1.64 -8.13 11.97
N ALA A 26 -0.42 -7.87 12.43
CA ALA A 26 0.28 -6.63 12.11
C ALA A 26 1.80 -6.78 12.20
N TYR A 27 2.48 -5.90 11.45
CA TYR A 27 3.90 -5.63 11.62
C TYR A 27 4.12 -4.67 12.80
N MET A 28 5.03 -5.01 13.71
CA MET A 28 5.34 -4.16 14.86
C MET A 28 6.76 -4.38 15.38
N GLY A 29 7.34 -3.34 15.99
CA GLY A 29 8.64 -3.41 16.66
C GLY A 29 8.61 -4.18 17.99
N SER A 30 9.75 -4.25 18.66
CA SER A 30 9.90 -4.96 19.94
C SER A 30 9.12 -4.29 21.06
N SER A 31 9.18 -2.97 21.11
CA SER A 31 8.51 -2.10 22.07
C SER A 31 6.99 -2.25 22.06
N PRO A 32 6.28 -2.05 20.93
CA PRO A 32 4.83 -2.22 20.90
C PRO A 32 4.40 -3.66 21.23
N LEU A 33 5.16 -4.68 20.81
CA LEU A 33 4.88 -6.07 21.15
C LEU A 33 5.03 -6.32 22.66
N ALA A 34 6.12 -5.86 23.27
CA ALA A 34 6.37 -5.97 24.70
C ALA A 34 5.32 -5.18 25.52
N LEU A 35 4.90 -4.01 25.06
CA LEU A 35 3.84 -3.23 25.72
C LEU A 35 2.49 -3.92 25.67
N GLY A 36 2.07 -4.41 24.50
CA GLY A 36 0.82 -5.16 24.41
C GLY A 36 0.83 -6.39 25.32
N TYR A 37 1.99 -7.07 25.40
CA TYR A 37 2.21 -8.17 26.32
C TYR A 37 2.09 -7.75 27.80
N LEU A 38 2.71 -6.64 28.20
CA LEU A 38 2.62 -6.08 29.55
C LEU A 38 1.19 -5.67 29.91
N TYR A 39 0.40 -5.21 28.93
CA TYR A 39 -1.01 -4.90 29.07
C TYR A 39 -1.92 -6.14 29.03
N GLY A 40 -1.37 -7.34 28.90
CA GLY A 40 -2.13 -8.60 28.91
C GLY A 40 -2.88 -8.89 27.61
N LEU A 41 -2.50 -8.27 26.48
CA LEU A 41 -3.06 -8.64 25.19
C LEU A 41 -2.65 -10.08 24.84
N PRO A 42 -3.61 -10.93 24.44
CA PRO A 42 -3.33 -12.30 24.03
C PRO A 42 -2.77 -12.32 22.60
N MET A 43 -1.55 -11.82 22.40
CA MET A 43 -0.87 -11.76 21.11
C MET A 43 0.07 -12.95 20.91
N LYS A 44 0.33 -13.27 19.64
CA LYS A 44 1.19 -14.37 19.20
C LYS A 44 2.16 -13.89 18.13
N ILE A 45 3.43 -14.27 18.26
CA ILE A 45 4.47 -14.00 17.25
C ILE A 45 4.38 -15.10 16.21
N VAL A 46 3.96 -14.74 15.00
CA VAL A 46 3.85 -15.68 13.87
C VAL A 46 5.00 -15.52 12.88
N GLY A 47 5.92 -14.60 13.13
CA GLY A 47 7.14 -14.44 12.35
C GLY A 47 8.01 -13.30 12.87
N VAL A 48 9.28 -13.32 12.48
CA VAL A 48 10.19 -12.16 12.58
C VAL A 48 10.21 -11.51 11.20
N ALA A 49 9.91 -10.22 11.13
CA ALA A 49 9.95 -9.46 9.88
C ALA A 49 11.39 -9.05 9.50
N ASN A 50 12.22 -8.75 10.50
CA ASN A 50 13.67 -8.55 10.41
C ASN A 50 14.28 -8.35 11.81
N SER A 51 15.61 -8.43 11.92
CA SER A 51 16.36 -7.88 13.05
C SER A 51 17.04 -6.59 12.63
N HIS A 52 17.15 -5.63 13.54
CA HIS A 52 17.78 -4.35 13.27
C HIS A 52 19.31 -4.51 13.30
N GLN A 53 20.02 -3.84 12.38
CA GLN A 53 21.48 -3.78 12.35
C GLN A 53 22.02 -2.35 12.33
N ASN A 54 21.28 -1.38 11.83
CA ASN A 54 21.58 0.05 11.93
C ASN A 54 20.38 0.83 11.38
N SER A 55 19.19 0.49 11.86
CA SER A 55 17.93 0.95 11.24
C SER A 55 17.09 1.84 12.13
N LEU A 56 17.55 2.08 13.36
CA LEU A 56 16.93 2.93 14.34
C LEU A 56 18.00 3.83 14.93
N ALA A 57 17.76 5.14 14.92
CA ALA A 57 18.77 6.10 15.34
C ALA A 57 18.18 7.33 16.03
N VAL A 58 18.98 7.88 16.93
CA VAL A 58 18.83 9.26 17.40
C VAL A 58 19.58 10.18 16.44
N VAL A 59 18.85 11.09 15.82
CA VAL A 59 19.36 12.13 14.93
C VAL A 59 19.28 13.47 15.63
N ARG A 60 20.43 14.15 15.72
CA ARG A 60 20.59 15.48 16.30
C ARG A 60 20.49 16.55 15.22
N THR A 61 19.89 17.69 15.54
CA THR A 61 19.90 18.89 14.68
C THR A 61 21.31 19.46 14.53
N HIS A 62 21.64 20.08 13.38
CA HIS A 62 22.89 20.83 13.23
C HIS A 62 22.89 22.18 13.97
N ARG A 63 21.72 22.61 14.47
CA ARG A 63 21.60 23.84 15.25
C ARG A 63 22.22 23.68 16.64
N PRO A 64 22.61 24.79 17.31
CA PRO A 64 22.98 24.76 18.72
C PRO A 64 21.87 24.13 19.56
N ILE A 65 22.25 23.28 20.52
CA ILE A 65 21.31 22.54 21.36
C ILE A 65 20.77 23.46 22.44
N ASN A 66 19.45 23.40 22.64
CA ASN A 66 18.79 24.17 23.69
C ASN A 66 19.25 23.73 25.09
N PRO A 67 19.30 24.64 26.07
CA PRO A 67 19.62 24.29 27.46
C PRO A 67 18.67 23.25 28.08
N ASN A 68 17.44 23.16 27.57
CA ASN A 68 16.46 22.13 27.92
C ASN A 68 16.15 21.33 26.64
N PRO A 69 17.01 20.36 26.28
CA PRO A 69 16.91 19.72 24.99
C PRO A 69 15.62 18.92 24.86
N LYS A 70 15.04 18.90 23.66
CA LYS A 70 13.83 18.13 23.35
C LYS A 70 14.12 17.04 22.32
N LEU A 71 13.60 15.85 22.56
CA LEU A 71 13.70 14.71 21.67
C LEU A 71 12.30 14.28 21.21
N GLY A 72 12.04 14.31 19.90
CA GLY A 72 10.81 13.77 19.32
C GLY A 72 10.90 12.25 19.07
N THR A 73 9.89 11.51 19.50
CA THR A 73 9.76 10.07 19.21
C THR A 73 8.29 9.66 19.31
N VAL A 74 7.93 8.51 18.76
CA VAL A 74 6.63 7.89 19.08
C VAL A 74 6.75 7.18 20.44
N LEU A 75 5.91 7.55 21.41
CA LEU A 75 5.84 6.83 22.69
C LEU A 75 5.31 5.41 22.48
N GLY A 76 5.91 4.46 23.18
CA GLY A 76 5.67 3.04 23.04
C GLY A 76 6.31 2.40 21.81
N SER A 77 7.17 3.12 21.08
CA SER A 77 7.94 2.57 19.95
C SER A 77 9.37 2.21 20.36
N ASP A 78 10.08 1.48 19.48
CA ASP A 78 11.51 1.19 19.69
C ASP A 78 12.34 2.48 19.77
N GLY A 79 11.88 3.55 19.11
CA GLY A 79 12.46 4.89 19.23
C GLY A 79 12.46 5.42 20.68
N GLN A 80 11.44 5.09 21.48
CA GLN A 80 11.40 5.48 22.90
C GLN A 80 12.44 4.72 23.73
N VAL A 81 12.60 3.41 23.47
CA VAL A 81 13.63 2.58 24.12
C VAL A 81 15.03 3.13 23.81
N LEU A 82 15.29 3.44 22.53
CA LEU A 82 16.55 4.03 22.11
C LEU A 82 16.77 5.42 22.73
N SER A 83 15.71 6.25 22.79
CA SER A 83 15.76 7.58 23.41
C SER A 83 16.14 7.50 24.89
N HIS A 84 15.58 6.52 25.61
CA HIS A 84 15.90 6.32 27.01
C HIS A 84 17.38 5.94 27.20
N LYS A 85 17.86 4.97 26.41
CA LYS A 85 19.26 4.51 26.45
C LYS A 85 20.24 5.63 26.08
N PHE A 86 19.93 6.41 25.04
CA PHE A 86 20.68 7.62 24.69
C PHE A 86 20.69 8.63 25.83
N GLY A 87 19.55 8.92 26.46
CA GLY A 87 19.49 9.83 27.60
C GLY A 87 20.36 9.37 28.79
N MET A 88 20.54 8.07 28.98
CA MET A 88 21.42 7.54 30.03
C MET A 88 22.91 7.73 29.76
N THR A 89 23.32 7.98 28.51
CA THR A 89 24.71 8.31 28.18
C THR A 89 25.06 9.77 28.43
N LEU A 90 24.04 10.62 28.62
CA LEU A 90 24.19 12.04 28.88
C LEU A 90 24.18 12.36 30.39
N PRO A 91 24.87 13.44 30.82
CA PRO A 91 24.73 13.99 32.16
C PRO A 91 23.26 14.26 32.50
N GLU A 92 22.88 14.09 33.78
CA GLU A 92 21.47 14.17 34.21
C GLU A 92 20.77 15.48 33.81
N GLY A 93 21.48 16.61 33.90
CA GLY A 93 20.97 17.93 33.50
C GLY A 93 20.90 18.18 31.98
N GLU A 94 21.46 17.29 31.16
CA GLU A 94 21.49 17.40 29.70
C GLU A 94 20.55 16.39 29.01
N ARG A 95 19.83 15.58 29.80
CA ARG A 95 18.91 14.56 29.27
C ARG A 95 17.72 15.22 28.58
N PRO A 96 17.43 14.86 27.31
CA PRO A 96 16.33 15.50 26.61
C PRO A 96 14.97 15.07 27.15
N MET A 97 14.03 16.02 27.18
CA MET A 97 12.62 15.73 27.39
C MET A 97 12.06 15.03 26.14
N MET A 98 11.43 13.87 26.32
CA MET A 98 10.77 13.15 25.22
C MET A 98 9.42 13.80 24.89
N ILE A 99 9.19 14.05 23.61
CA ILE A 99 7.96 14.62 23.06
C ILE A 99 7.31 13.59 22.14
N ASN A 100 6.06 13.22 22.43
CA ASN A 100 5.31 12.27 21.61
C ASN A 100 4.88 12.92 20.29
N LEU A 101 5.43 12.47 19.19
CA LEU A 101 5.10 12.95 17.84
C LEU A 101 5.12 11.79 16.87
N SER A 102 4.29 11.84 15.83
CA SER A 102 4.40 10.92 14.70
C SER A 102 5.75 11.09 13.98
N PRO A 103 6.19 10.10 13.18
CA PRO A 103 7.46 10.19 12.46
C PRO A 103 7.55 11.42 11.53
N GLU A 104 6.47 11.76 10.83
CA GLU A 104 6.43 12.94 9.94
C GLU A 104 6.53 14.25 10.74
N GLU A 105 5.81 14.35 11.86
CA GLU A 105 5.87 15.51 12.75
C GLU A 105 7.27 15.68 13.36
N CYS A 106 7.94 14.57 13.71
CA CYS A 106 9.32 14.60 14.18
C CYS A 106 10.26 15.25 13.14
N ILE A 107 10.18 14.82 11.88
CA ILE A 107 11.01 15.38 10.79
C ILE A 107 10.71 16.87 10.58
N GLY A 108 9.42 17.24 10.56
CA GLY A 108 8.99 18.63 10.42
C GLY A 108 9.50 19.52 11.57
N ALA A 109 9.37 19.04 12.80
CA ALA A 109 9.77 19.74 14.02
C ALA A 109 11.30 19.84 14.19
N LEU A 110 12.06 18.82 13.75
CA LEU A 110 13.52 18.89 13.67
C LEU A 110 13.96 19.98 12.68
N ARG A 111 13.34 20.00 11.49
CA ARG A 111 13.65 20.97 10.42
C ARG A 111 13.33 22.41 10.84
N SER A 112 12.22 22.63 11.52
CA SER A 112 11.82 23.96 12.01
C SER A 112 12.66 24.44 13.21
N GLY A 113 13.35 23.51 13.90
CA GLY A 113 14.14 23.77 15.10
C GLY A 113 13.33 23.75 16.39
N MET A 114 12.17 23.11 16.39
CA MET A 114 11.37 22.86 17.59
C MET A 114 11.90 21.70 18.44
N LEU A 115 12.70 20.80 17.83
CA LEU A 115 13.37 19.68 18.47
C LEU A 115 14.88 19.75 18.28
N ASP A 116 15.61 19.28 19.29
CA ASP A 116 17.06 19.13 19.27
C ASP A 116 17.49 17.75 18.75
N TYR A 117 16.66 16.75 19.05
CA TYR A 117 16.85 15.36 18.66
C TYR A 117 15.54 14.75 18.14
N VAL A 118 15.66 13.71 17.31
CA VAL A 118 14.56 12.78 17.02
C VAL A 118 15.09 11.36 17.15
N SER A 119 14.27 10.43 17.64
CA SER A 119 14.58 8.99 17.66
C SER A 119 13.59 8.24 16.78
N LEU A 120 14.06 7.75 15.64
CA LEU A 120 13.22 7.25 14.55
C LEU A 120 13.83 5.99 13.94
N TRP A 121 13.04 5.28 13.14
CA TRP A 121 13.44 4.11 12.35
C TRP A 121 13.47 4.44 10.86
N GLU A 122 14.04 3.57 10.05
CA GLU A 122 14.09 3.79 8.60
C GLU A 122 12.72 3.63 7.91
N PRO A 123 12.39 4.49 6.92
CA PRO A 123 13.27 5.47 6.27
C PRO A 123 13.30 6.85 6.92
N PHE A 124 12.66 7.02 8.09
CA PHE A 124 12.57 8.32 8.75
C PHE A 124 13.91 8.79 9.33
N VAL A 125 14.82 7.88 9.68
CA VAL A 125 16.23 8.23 10.00
C VAL A 125 16.89 8.89 8.80
N SER A 126 16.88 8.24 7.64
CA SER A 126 17.44 8.79 6.40
C SER A 126 16.79 10.13 6.02
N ARG A 127 15.46 10.28 6.21
CA ARG A 127 14.75 11.54 5.96
C ARG A 127 15.11 12.64 6.97
N ALA A 128 15.33 12.30 8.24
CA ALA A 128 15.79 13.25 9.25
C ALA A 128 17.22 13.74 8.96
N VAL A 129 18.10 12.84 8.50
CA VAL A 129 19.45 13.21 8.03
C VAL A 129 19.37 14.12 6.80
N ALA A 130 18.55 13.77 5.81
CA ALA A 130 18.31 14.60 4.62
C ALA A 130 17.71 15.98 4.97
N ALA A 131 16.99 16.09 6.10
CA ALA A 131 16.48 17.35 6.63
C ALA A 131 17.53 18.19 7.38
N GLY A 132 18.82 17.81 7.36
CA GLY A 132 19.92 18.54 8.00
C GLY A 132 20.21 18.09 9.43
N GLY A 133 20.01 16.81 9.73
CA GLY A 133 20.40 16.18 10.99
C GLY A 133 21.63 15.28 10.87
N THR A 134 22.26 14.98 12.00
CA THR A 134 23.38 14.03 12.12
C THR A 134 23.01 12.91 13.09
N VAL A 135 23.27 11.66 12.71
CA VAL A 135 23.11 10.50 13.61
C VAL A 135 24.13 10.58 14.75
N VAL A 136 23.66 10.44 16.00
CA VAL A 136 24.50 10.52 17.21
C VAL A 136 24.44 9.29 18.12
N PHE A 137 23.47 8.41 17.91
CA PHE A 137 23.28 7.17 18.66
C PHE A 137 22.42 6.21 17.83
N THR A 138 22.68 4.91 17.86
CA THR A 138 21.94 3.93 17.05
C THR A 138 21.58 2.68 17.84
N ASP A 139 20.76 1.81 17.26
CA ASP A 139 20.46 0.49 17.80
C ASP A 139 21.69 -0.41 18.01
N GLN A 140 22.83 -0.12 17.38
CA GLN A 140 24.08 -0.84 17.64
C GLN A 140 24.70 -0.48 19.01
N ASP A 141 24.35 0.66 19.58
CA ASP A 141 24.83 1.09 20.90
C ASP A 141 24.07 0.40 22.05
N LEU A 142 23.06 -0.43 21.73
CA LEU A 142 22.30 -1.21 22.70
C LEU A 142 23.03 -2.50 23.08
N ASP A 143 22.83 -2.93 24.33
CA ASP A 143 23.34 -4.19 24.88
C ASP A 143 22.49 -5.42 24.47
N PHE A 144 21.47 -5.23 23.65
CA PHE A 144 20.59 -6.25 23.10
C PHE A 144 20.12 -5.84 21.71
N LYS A 145 19.71 -6.83 20.90
CA LYS A 145 19.18 -6.57 19.54
C LYS A 145 17.72 -6.20 19.57
N LEU A 146 17.31 -5.29 18.70
CA LEU A 146 15.92 -5.03 18.40
C LEU A 146 15.45 -5.83 17.19
N TYR A 147 14.17 -6.19 17.21
CA TYR A 147 13.52 -6.94 16.15
C TYR A 147 12.20 -6.29 15.76
N SER A 148 11.86 -6.52 14.51
CA SER A 148 10.52 -6.33 13.99
C SER A 148 9.82 -7.68 13.84
N TYR A 149 8.56 -7.73 14.22
CA TYR A 149 7.75 -8.95 14.29
C TYR A 149 6.53 -8.85 13.39
N VAL A 150 6.06 -10.01 12.97
CA VAL A 150 4.69 -10.20 12.50
C VAL A 150 3.96 -10.89 13.65
N ALA A 151 3.01 -10.18 14.26
CA ALA A 151 2.25 -10.68 15.40
C ALA A 151 0.75 -10.66 15.09
N CYS A 152 0.00 -11.63 15.63
CA CYS A 152 -1.45 -11.71 15.51
C CYS A 152 -2.12 -11.82 16.88
N THR A 153 -3.43 -11.63 16.93
CA THR A 153 -4.21 -11.95 18.14
C THR A 153 -4.43 -13.46 18.25
N GLN A 154 -4.57 -13.99 19.46
CA GLN A 154 -4.92 -15.41 19.69
C GLN A 154 -6.21 -15.77 18.96
N ARG A 155 -7.20 -14.87 18.96
CA ARG A 155 -8.45 -15.06 18.23
C ARG A 155 -8.20 -15.26 16.74
N ALA A 156 -7.40 -14.39 16.13
CA ALA A 156 -7.04 -14.52 14.71
C ALA A 156 -6.26 -15.81 14.44
N LEU A 157 -5.36 -16.22 15.33
CA LEU A 157 -4.66 -17.50 15.20
C LEU A 157 -5.61 -18.70 15.21
N ASP A 158 -6.64 -18.68 16.07
CA ASP A 158 -7.63 -19.75 16.17
C ASP A 158 -8.61 -19.77 14.96
N GLU A 159 -8.99 -18.58 14.47
CA GLU A 159 -10.05 -18.40 13.46
C GLU A 159 -9.55 -18.31 12.02
N LYS A 160 -8.31 -17.83 11.81
CA LYS A 160 -7.74 -17.45 10.50
C LYS A 160 -6.33 -18.04 10.30
N HIS A 161 -6.08 -19.21 10.91
CA HIS A 161 -4.76 -19.86 10.88
C HIS A 161 -4.23 -20.04 9.45
N THR A 162 -5.09 -20.48 8.52
CA THR A 162 -4.69 -20.75 7.13
C THR A 162 -4.28 -19.47 6.40
N GLU A 163 -5.00 -18.38 6.61
CA GLU A 163 -4.69 -17.06 6.07
C GLU A 163 -3.38 -16.51 6.64
N ILE A 164 -3.16 -16.68 7.94
CA ILE A 164 -1.93 -16.26 8.62
C ILE A 164 -0.74 -17.08 8.09
N ALA A 165 -0.89 -18.40 7.94
CA ALA A 165 0.15 -19.26 7.36
C ALA A 165 0.51 -18.86 5.92
N ALA A 166 -0.50 -18.61 5.08
CA ALA A 166 -0.29 -18.13 3.71
C ALA A 166 0.45 -16.78 3.69
N MET A 167 0.09 -15.87 4.59
CA MET A 167 0.74 -14.55 4.73
C MET A 167 2.19 -14.67 5.24
N SER A 168 2.45 -15.49 6.27
CA SER A 168 3.80 -15.75 6.78
C SER A 168 4.72 -16.36 5.70
N GLN A 169 4.20 -17.32 4.92
CA GLN A 169 4.97 -17.92 3.82
C GLN A 169 5.31 -16.91 2.72
N ALA A 170 4.34 -16.07 2.33
CA ALA A 170 4.57 -15.00 1.35
C ALA A 170 5.59 -13.96 1.85
N ASN A 171 5.58 -13.62 3.14
CA ASN A 171 6.57 -12.73 3.73
C ASN A 171 7.98 -13.31 3.72
N LEU A 172 8.12 -14.61 4.01
CA LEU A 172 9.42 -15.28 4.01
C LEU A 172 10.00 -15.35 2.59
N GLU A 173 9.17 -15.66 1.59
CA GLU A 173 9.60 -15.63 0.19
C GLU A 173 9.97 -14.19 -0.25
N ALA A 174 9.18 -13.19 0.14
CA ALA A 174 9.47 -11.78 -0.13
C ALA A 174 10.80 -11.34 0.49
N ALA A 175 11.11 -11.76 1.72
CA ALA A 175 12.39 -11.51 2.36
C ALA A 175 13.55 -12.07 1.54
N GLY A 176 13.43 -13.33 1.07
CA GLY A 176 14.43 -13.95 0.20
C GLY A 176 14.65 -13.18 -1.11
N ARG A 177 13.57 -12.70 -1.75
CA ARG A 177 13.67 -11.90 -2.98
C ARG A 177 14.29 -10.52 -2.72
N LEU A 178 13.90 -9.87 -1.63
CA LEU A 178 14.41 -8.56 -1.23
C LEU A 178 15.93 -8.60 -1.00
N VAL A 179 16.42 -9.64 -0.31
CA VAL A 179 17.86 -9.88 -0.10
C VAL A 179 18.58 -10.18 -1.40
N ALA A 180 17.99 -11.01 -2.27
CA ALA A 180 18.64 -11.42 -3.50
C ALA A 180 18.78 -10.27 -4.52
N LYS A 181 17.84 -9.31 -4.53
CA LYS A 181 17.78 -8.23 -5.53
C LYS A 181 17.25 -6.91 -4.93
N PRO A 182 17.95 -6.27 -3.98
CA PRO A 182 17.44 -5.08 -3.29
C PRO A 182 17.18 -3.90 -4.24
N SER A 183 18.04 -3.73 -5.26
CA SER A 183 17.86 -2.71 -6.32
C SER A 183 16.59 -2.87 -7.15
N ALA A 184 16.04 -4.09 -7.27
CA ALA A 184 14.79 -4.32 -7.99
C ALA A 184 13.56 -3.74 -7.26
N TYR A 185 13.69 -3.50 -5.96
CA TYR A 185 12.61 -3.00 -5.11
C TYR A 185 12.86 -1.58 -4.61
N SER A 186 14.10 -1.11 -4.52
CA SER A 186 14.45 0.19 -3.94
C SER A 186 13.71 1.37 -4.59
N ALA A 187 13.61 1.39 -5.93
CA ALA A 187 12.87 2.44 -6.65
C ALA A 187 11.38 2.46 -6.28
N ARG A 188 10.75 1.30 -6.08
CA ARG A 188 9.33 1.20 -5.69
C ARG A 188 9.11 1.51 -4.23
N LEU A 189 9.97 1.01 -3.35
CA LEU A 189 9.89 1.29 -1.91
C LEU A 189 10.10 2.79 -1.65
N ARG A 190 10.93 3.47 -2.45
CA ARG A 190 11.04 4.93 -2.45
C ARG A 190 9.70 5.62 -2.75
N MET A 191 8.91 5.11 -3.71
CA MET A 191 7.59 5.66 -4.01
C MET A 191 6.59 5.49 -2.86
N VAL A 192 6.72 4.39 -2.11
CA VAL A 192 5.84 4.09 -0.96
C VAL A 192 6.22 4.91 0.27
N PHE A 193 7.51 4.94 0.60
CA PHE A 193 7.96 5.43 1.90
C PHE A 193 8.52 6.86 1.90
N GLY A 194 8.77 7.45 0.73
CA GLY A 194 9.20 8.85 0.62
C GLY A 194 10.30 9.03 -0.41
N SER A 195 10.11 10.02 -1.28
CA SER A 195 11.00 10.32 -2.41
C SER A 195 12.20 11.20 -2.04
N GLU A 196 12.23 11.76 -0.81
CA GLU A 196 13.31 12.64 -0.33
C GLU A 196 14.62 11.88 -0.11
N VAL A 197 14.55 10.55 0.04
CA VAL A 197 15.71 9.65 0.12
C VAL A 197 15.92 9.03 -1.25
N ASP A 198 17.18 9.01 -1.71
CA ASP A 198 17.53 8.44 -3.01
C ASP A 198 17.44 6.90 -2.99
N ALA A 199 17.30 6.28 -4.17
CA ALA A 199 17.12 4.84 -4.29
C ALA A 199 18.33 4.01 -3.81
N ARG A 200 19.56 4.55 -3.89
CA ARG A 200 20.76 3.86 -3.39
C ARG A 200 20.80 3.86 -1.87
N SER A 201 20.32 4.93 -1.24
CA SER A 201 20.15 5.00 0.21
C SER A 201 19.16 3.93 0.69
N TYR A 202 18.03 3.73 -0.01
CA TYR A 202 17.13 2.61 0.29
C TYR A 202 17.79 1.24 0.11
N GLU A 203 18.52 1.04 -1.00
CA GLU A 203 19.25 -0.22 -1.25
C GLU A 203 20.26 -0.53 -0.13
N ARG A 204 21.02 0.48 0.30
CA ARG A 204 21.96 0.38 1.42
C ARG A 204 21.25 0.03 2.72
N VAL A 205 20.17 0.71 3.06
CA VAL A 205 19.41 0.43 4.30
C VAL A 205 18.80 -0.98 4.27
N ILE A 206 18.30 -1.43 3.12
CA ILE A 206 17.79 -2.80 2.95
C ILE A 206 18.91 -3.83 3.17
N GLY A 207 20.11 -3.58 2.64
CA GLY A 207 21.24 -4.51 2.73
C GLY A 207 21.99 -4.50 4.06
N GLU A 208 22.12 -3.34 4.70
CA GLU A 208 23.00 -3.10 5.85
C GLU A 208 22.23 -2.71 7.13
N GLY A 209 21.03 -2.15 7.00
CA GLY A 209 20.23 -1.70 8.14
C GLY A 209 19.45 -2.83 8.82
N TYR A 210 19.21 -3.94 8.11
CA TYR A 210 18.39 -5.06 8.57
C TYR A 210 19.00 -6.41 8.22
N LEU A 211 18.79 -7.41 9.09
CA LEU A 211 18.82 -8.81 8.67
C LEU A 211 17.41 -9.30 8.44
N TRP A 212 17.16 -9.76 7.23
CA TRP A 212 15.88 -10.30 6.82
C TRP A 212 15.72 -11.76 7.28
N PRO A 213 14.50 -12.19 7.60
CA PRO A 213 14.23 -13.49 8.16
C PRO A 213 14.55 -14.61 7.19
N THR A 214 15.04 -15.71 7.73
CA THR A 214 15.26 -16.97 7.01
C THR A 214 14.34 -18.09 7.48
N ALA A 215 13.53 -17.85 8.54
CA ALA A 215 12.64 -18.84 9.12
C ALA A 215 11.32 -18.21 9.59
N ASP A 216 10.25 -18.99 9.46
CA ASP A 216 8.93 -18.73 10.03
C ASP A 216 8.87 -19.23 11.49
N LEU A 217 8.15 -18.51 12.36
CA LEU A 217 7.96 -18.88 13.77
C LEU A 217 6.56 -19.46 14.05
N LEU A 218 5.70 -19.57 13.05
CA LEU A 218 4.33 -20.09 13.22
C LEU A 218 4.28 -21.50 13.83
N SER A 219 5.29 -22.34 13.55
CA SER A 219 5.40 -23.71 14.07
C SER A 219 6.48 -23.88 15.15
N ALA A 220 7.07 -22.77 15.64
CA ALA A 220 8.16 -22.82 16.60
C ALA A 220 7.69 -23.29 17.97
N THR A 221 8.44 -24.21 18.59
CA THR A 221 8.19 -24.70 19.96
C THR A 221 8.92 -23.89 21.03
N ARG A 222 9.87 -23.05 20.62
CA ARG A 222 10.63 -22.12 21.47
C ARG A 222 10.99 -20.87 20.68
N LEU A 223 11.10 -19.73 21.36
CA LEU A 223 11.67 -18.53 20.75
C LEU A 223 13.19 -18.71 20.60
N PRO A 224 13.80 -18.13 19.56
CA PRO A 224 15.24 -17.98 19.52
C PRO A 224 15.73 -17.22 20.77
N PRO A 225 16.84 -17.64 21.43
CA PRO A 225 17.31 -17.00 22.66
C PRO A 225 17.52 -15.48 22.55
N GLU A 226 18.06 -15.00 21.42
CA GLU A 226 18.26 -13.56 21.19
C GLU A 226 16.93 -12.78 21.11
N VAL A 227 15.89 -13.41 20.55
CA VAL A 227 14.54 -12.83 20.46
C VAL A 227 13.90 -12.75 21.85
N GLU A 228 14.03 -13.80 22.64
CA GLU A 228 13.54 -13.81 24.03
C GLU A 228 14.26 -12.76 24.88
N GLN A 229 15.59 -12.70 24.79
CA GLN A 229 16.40 -11.69 25.51
C GLN A 229 16.01 -10.26 25.14
N SER A 230 15.80 -9.99 23.84
CA SER A 230 15.31 -8.69 23.35
C SER A 230 13.98 -8.31 23.99
N LEU A 231 12.99 -9.19 23.98
CA LEU A 231 11.67 -8.93 24.56
C LEU A 231 11.71 -8.69 26.07
N ILE A 232 12.56 -9.43 26.80
CA ILE A 232 12.79 -9.22 28.24
C ILE A 232 13.35 -7.81 28.48
N ALA A 233 14.45 -7.46 27.79
CA ALA A 233 15.13 -6.20 27.98
C ALA A 233 14.21 -5.01 27.66
N VAL A 234 13.43 -5.11 26.58
CA VAL A 234 12.46 -4.07 26.20
C VAL A 234 11.31 -3.97 27.21
N ALA A 235 10.80 -5.10 27.72
CA ALA A 235 9.78 -5.09 28.75
C ALA A 235 10.28 -4.49 30.08
N ASP A 236 11.53 -4.76 30.47
CA ASP A 236 12.19 -4.15 31.63
C ASP A 236 12.22 -2.62 31.51
N ILE A 237 12.67 -2.11 30.37
CA ILE A 237 12.75 -0.67 30.10
C ILE A 237 11.36 -0.02 30.17
N HIS A 238 10.33 -0.64 29.61
CA HIS A 238 8.97 -0.09 29.70
C HIS A 238 8.41 -0.07 31.11
N GLN A 239 8.68 -1.11 31.92
CA GLN A 239 8.29 -1.08 33.33
C GLN A 239 8.98 0.04 34.11
N MET A 240 10.27 0.29 33.84
CA MET A 240 11.01 1.42 34.42
C MET A 240 10.39 2.77 33.99
N LEU A 241 10.14 2.94 32.69
CA LEU A 241 9.58 4.19 32.14
C LEU A 241 8.17 4.49 32.64
N GLN A 242 7.35 3.47 32.89
CA GLN A 242 5.97 3.64 33.37
C GLN A 242 5.88 3.73 34.90
N ALA A 243 6.97 3.50 35.63
CA ALA A 243 6.96 3.36 37.09
C ALA A 243 5.92 2.35 37.60
N THR A 244 5.70 1.27 36.82
CA THR A 244 4.70 0.23 37.10
C THR A 244 5.30 -1.16 37.08
N HIS A 245 4.91 -2.00 38.03
CA HIS A 245 5.25 -3.42 38.04
C HIS A 245 4.05 -4.27 37.60
N PHE A 246 3.97 -4.55 36.30
CA PHE A 246 3.02 -5.54 35.80
C PHE A 246 3.51 -6.95 36.11
N SER A 247 2.61 -7.82 36.58
CA SER A 247 2.87 -9.25 36.70
C SER A 247 3.14 -9.81 35.30
N ARG A 248 4.34 -10.34 35.07
CA ARG A 248 4.70 -10.93 33.79
C ARG A 248 4.20 -12.36 33.74
N ALA A 249 3.45 -12.68 32.70
CA ALA A 249 3.36 -14.05 32.26
C ALA A 249 4.77 -14.59 31.88
N PRO A 250 4.91 -15.86 31.50
CA PRO A 250 6.08 -16.30 30.76
C PRO A 250 6.05 -15.73 29.33
N ILE A 251 7.18 -15.20 28.83
CA ILE A 251 7.30 -14.73 27.43
C ILE A 251 7.03 -15.85 26.42
N SER A 252 7.20 -17.11 26.81
CA SER A 252 6.78 -18.27 26.02
C SER A 252 5.30 -18.27 25.65
N GLN A 253 4.44 -17.51 26.35
CA GLN A 253 3.06 -17.31 25.96
C GLN A 253 2.89 -16.52 24.65
N LEU A 254 3.92 -15.82 24.17
CA LEU A 254 3.91 -15.18 22.85
C LEU A 254 4.12 -16.19 21.70
N LEU A 255 4.52 -17.43 21.98
CA LEU A 255 4.62 -18.46 20.95
C LEU A 255 3.23 -18.89 20.46
N PRO A 256 3.07 -19.15 19.15
CA PRO A 256 1.84 -19.68 18.60
C PRO A 256 1.43 -20.96 19.33
N SER A 257 0.23 -20.95 19.87
CA SER A 257 -0.38 -22.13 20.47
C SER A 257 -1.85 -22.09 20.14
N SER A 258 -2.28 -22.90 19.18
CA SER A 258 -3.71 -23.12 18.95
C SER A 258 -4.13 -24.39 19.67
N SER A 259 -5.17 -24.27 20.49
CA SER A 259 -5.84 -25.42 21.11
C SER A 259 -7.04 -25.90 20.30
N ARG A 260 -7.38 -25.17 19.22
CA ARG A 260 -8.60 -25.40 18.44
C ARG A 260 -8.24 -25.76 16.99
N PRO A 261 -8.94 -26.73 16.39
CA PRO A 261 -8.80 -26.96 14.96
C PRO A 261 -9.20 -25.67 14.22
N PRO A 262 -8.48 -25.30 13.14
CA PRO A 262 -8.78 -24.10 12.39
C PRO A 262 -10.24 -24.13 11.92
N LYS A 263 -11.00 -23.10 12.26
CA LYS A 263 -12.36 -22.96 11.73
C LYS A 263 -12.26 -22.56 10.25
N SER A 264 -12.88 -23.31 9.36
CA SER A 264 -13.03 -22.91 7.96
C SER A 264 -14.09 -21.82 7.85
N GLY A 265 -13.68 -20.57 8.04
CA GLY A 265 -14.51 -19.40 7.83
C GLY A 265 -13.86 -18.48 6.80
N SER A 266 -14.58 -18.13 5.74
CA SER A 266 -14.17 -17.13 4.74
C SER A 266 -14.21 -15.70 5.32
N GLU A 267 -13.46 -15.44 6.38
CA GLU A 267 -13.29 -14.10 6.92
C GLU A 267 -12.11 -13.39 6.26
N THR A 268 -12.19 -12.07 6.16
CA THR A 268 -11.09 -11.26 5.64
C THR A 268 -10.04 -11.08 6.73
N LEU A 269 -8.78 -11.39 6.43
CA LEU A 269 -7.63 -11.12 7.30
C LEU A 269 -7.32 -9.62 7.29
N GLN A 270 -7.49 -8.94 8.42
CA GLN A 270 -7.15 -7.53 8.60
C GLN A 270 -5.67 -7.41 8.97
N LEU A 271 -4.85 -6.92 8.03
CA LEU A 271 -3.39 -6.81 8.18
C LEU A 271 -2.97 -5.37 8.44
N GLY A 272 -2.33 -5.11 9.57
CA GLY A 272 -1.72 -3.83 9.91
C GLY A 272 -0.32 -3.66 9.32
N TYR A 273 -0.08 -2.53 8.65
CA TYR A 273 1.24 -2.14 8.13
C TYR A 273 1.46 -0.63 8.28
N SER A 274 2.70 -0.17 8.10
CA SER A 274 3.09 1.24 8.28
C SER A 274 4.08 1.69 7.20
N ASN A 275 4.42 2.98 7.17
CA ASN A 275 5.46 3.55 6.30
C ASN A 275 6.90 3.26 6.78
N SER A 276 7.09 2.14 7.48
CA SER A 276 8.39 1.69 7.97
C SER A 276 8.98 0.66 7.01
N LEU A 277 10.30 0.66 6.83
CA LEU A 277 10.99 -0.41 6.10
C LEU A 277 10.84 -1.78 6.76
N MET A 278 10.41 -1.83 8.04
CA MET A 278 9.90 -3.05 8.67
C MET A 278 8.84 -3.76 7.81
N CYS A 279 8.00 -3.02 7.11
CA CYS A 279 6.91 -3.56 6.29
C CYS A 279 7.34 -3.84 4.84
N ALA A 280 8.63 -3.74 4.49
CA ALA A 280 9.08 -3.91 3.10
C ALA A 280 8.68 -5.27 2.51
N THR A 281 8.72 -6.35 3.30
CA THR A 281 8.31 -7.69 2.86
C THR A 281 6.84 -7.75 2.47
N PHE A 282 5.95 -7.02 3.13
CA PHE A 282 4.56 -6.89 2.72
C PHE A 282 4.45 -6.26 1.33
N HIS A 283 5.14 -5.14 1.10
CA HIS A 283 5.09 -4.46 -0.20
C HIS A 283 5.69 -5.33 -1.32
N VAL A 284 6.80 -6.02 -1.05
CA VAL A 284 7.41 -6.98 -1.99
C VAL A 284 6.45 -8.14 -2.29
N ALA A 285 5.84 -8.74 -1.26
CA ALA A 285 4.90 -9.84 -1.43
C ALA A 285 3.65 -9.44 -2.22
N ASP A 286 3.10 -8.25 -1.96
CA ASP A 286 1.93 -7.75 -2.69
C ASP A 286 2.26 -7.32 -4.13
N TYR A 287 3.47 -6.79 -4.34
CA TYR A 287 3.95 -6.40 -5.66
C TYR A 287 4.19 -7.62 -6.55
N ASP A 288 4.92 -8.62 -6.05
CA ASP A 288 5.27 -9.84 -6.79
C ASP A 288 4.11 -10.87 -6.87
N GLY A 289 2.94 -10.54 -6.31
CA GLY A 289 1.78 -11.42 -6.33
C GLY A 289 1.92 -12.66 -5.44
N LEU A 290 2.81 -12.63 -4.45
CA LEU A 290 3.07 -13.76 -3.54
C LEU A 290 1.86 -14.08 -2.66
N PHE A 291 1.10 -13.08 -2.23
CA PHE A 291 -0.15 -13.36 -1.52
C PHE A 291 -1.14 -14.11 -2.41
N SER A 292 -1.30 -13.68 -3.67
CA SER A 292 -2.18 -14.33 -4.63
C SER A 292 -1.74 -15.77 -4.95
N SER A 293 -0.43 -16.02 -5.07
CA SER A 293 0.10 -17.39 -5.29
C SER A 293 -0.16 -18.32 -4.10
N GLN A 294 -0.26 -17.77 -2.88
CA GLN A 294 -0.67 -18.49 -1.68
C GLN A 294 -2.21 -18.50 -1.47
N GLY A 295 -3.00 -18.09 -2.46
CA GLY A 295 -4.47 -18.10 -2.41
C GLY A 295 -5.09 -16.98 -1.56
N LEU A 296 -4.33 -15.95 -1.22
CA LEU A 296 -4.73 -14.79 -0.42
C LEU A 296 -4.91 -13.55 -1.31
N GLN A 297 -6.15 -13.15 -1.56
CA GLN A 297 -6.48 -12.03 -2.44
C GLN A 297 -6.48 -10.71 -1.67
N VAL A 298 -5.59 -9.78 -2.05
CA VAL A 298 -5.46 -8.46 -1.41
C VAL A 298 -6.53 -7.50 -1.92
N GLN A 299 -7.25 -6.85 -0.99
CA GLN A 299 -8.27 -5.86 -1.32
C GLN A 299 -7.64 -4.54 -1.79
N VAL A 300 -7.53 -4.37 -3.10
CA VAL A 300 -6.89 -3.21 -3.76
C VAL A 300 -7.45 -1.87 -3.26
N GLY A 301 -8.77 -1.74 -3.12
CA GLY A 301 -9.42 -0.50 -2.66
C GLY A 301 -9.16 -0.11 -1.20
N LYS A 302 -8.48 -0.98 -0.43
CA LYS A 302 -8.06 -0.69 0.96
C LYS A 302 -6.60 -0.26 1.08
N ARG A 303 -5.82 -0.34 -0.01
CA ARG A 303 -4.44 0.15 -0.06
C ARG A 303 -4.42 1.68 0.00
N ARG A 304 -3.33 2.23 0.53
CA ARG A 304 -3.08 3.66 0.42
C ARG A 304 -2.85 4.09 -1.02
N ILE A 305 -3.09 5.36 -1.30
CA ILE A 305 -2.82 5.97 -2.61
C ILE A 305 -1.35 5.76 -3.03
N ALA A 306 -0.39 6.00 -2.14
CA ALA A 306 1.03 5.80 -2.44
C ALA A 306 1.36 4.36 -2.88
N ASP A 307 0.77 3.35 -2.20
CA ASP A 307 0.93 1.94 -2.55
C ASP A 307 0.34 1.62 -3.92
N ARG A 308 -0.81 2.21 -4.24
CA ARG A 308 -1.48 2.04 -5.54
C ARG A 308 -0.63 2.63 -6.66
N ILE A 309 -0.11 3.85 -6.48
CA ILE A 309 0.77 4.52 -7.44
C ILE A 309 2.04 3.70 -7.67
N ALA A 310 2.72 3.23 -6.61
CA ALA A 310 3.98 2.49 -6.71
C ALA A 310 3.88 1.17 -7.51
N ARG A 311 2.67 0.69 -7.80
CA ARG A 311 2.39 -0.54 -8.56
C ARG A 311 2.09 -0.29 -10.05
N LEU A 312 2.01 0.96 -10.48
CA LEU A 312 1.79 1.33 -11.89
C LEU A 312 3.07 1.25 -12.70
N SER A 313 3.00 1.41 -14.02
CA SER A 313 4.16 1.59 -14.87
C SER A 313 4.93 2.89 -14.56
N ALA A 314 6.26 2.87 -14.75
CA ALA A 314 7.16 3.94 -14.31
C ALA A 314 6.89 5.30 -14.99
N ASP A 315 6.31 5.30 -16.18
CA ASP A 315 5.95 6.48 -16.98
C ASP A 315 4.83 7.32 -16.35
N VAL A 316 3.89 6.71 -15.64
CA VAL A 316 2.75 7.43 -15.01
C VAL A 316 2.92 7.67 -13.50
N GLN A 317 3.82 6.93 -12.86
CA GLN A 317 4.04 6.96 -11.42
C GLN A 317 4.34 8.37 -10.89
N GLU A 318 5.35 9.03 -11.48
CA GLU A 318 5.83 10.32 -11.00
C GLU A 318 4.78 11.43 -11.20
N ASP A 319 4.05 11.37 -12.31
CA ASP A 319 2.98 12.32 -12.59
C ASP A 319 1.84 12.24 -11.57
N LEU A 320 1.40 11.03 -11.23
CA LEU A 320 0.36 10.82 -10.22
C LEU A 320 0.84 11.17 -8.81
N ARG A 321 2.11 10.89 -8.47
CA ARG A 321 2.70 11.29 -7.19
C ARG A 321 2.68 12.81 -7.03
N LEU A 322 3.16 13.54 -8.03
CA LEU A 322 3.17 15.00 -8.02
C LEU A 322 1.75 15.58 -7.96
N CYS A 323 0.80 14.99 -8.69
CA CYS A 323 -0.61 15.37 -8.58
C CYS A 323 -1.13 15.21 -7.15
N HIS A 324 -0.86 14.06 -6.51
CA HIS A 324 -1.32 13.80 -5.15
C HIS A 324 -0.71 14.78 -4.12
N GLU A 325 0.57 15.12 -4.25
CA GLU A 325 1.25 16.08 -3.38
C GLU A 325 0.74 17.52 -3.55
N LEU A 326 0.26 17.86 -4.74
CA LEU A 326 -0.27 19.19 -5.06
C LEU A 326 -1.75 19.36 -4.73
N LEU A 327 -2.50 18.29 -4.43
CA LEU A 327 -3.96 18.36 -4.19
C LEU A 327 -4.35 19.43 -3.17
N ALA A 328 -3.63 19.52 -2.06
CA ALA A 328 -3.92 20.49 -1.00
C ALA A 328 -3.44 21.92 -1.29
N ARG A 329 -2.58 22.11 -2.31
CA ARG A 329 -1.93 23.39 -2.62
C ARG A 329 -2.49 24.05 -3.88
N ASP A 330 -2.78 23.24 -4.89
CA ASP A 330 -3.22 23.70 -6.22
C ASP A 330 -4.15 22.64 -6.86
N PRO A 331 -5.40 22.50 -6.36
CA PRO A 331 -6.35 21.51 -6.86
C PRO A 331 -6.70 21.73 -8.34
N GLU A 332 -6.71 22.98 -8.82
CA GLU A 332 -7.01 23.31 -10.21
C GLU A 332 -5.94 22.78 -11.17
N LEU A 333 -4.65 23.01 -10.86
CA LEU A 333 -3.55 22.46 -11.66
C LEU A 333 -3.59 20.93 -11.71
N VAL A 334 -3.93 20.29 -10.58
CA VAL A 334 -4.10 18.84 -10.52
C VAL A 334 -5.19 18.38 -11.49
N ILE A 335 -6.38 19.00 -11.46
CA ILE A 335 -7.48 18.67 -12.37
C ILE A 335 -7.08 18.85 -13.84
N GLN A 336 -6.36 19.93 -14.17
CA GLN A 336 -5.84 20.15 -15.53
C GLN A 336 -4.85 19.07 -15.97
N LYS A 337 -3.98 18.61 -15.06
CA LYS A 337 -3.03 17.53 -15.35
C LYS A 337 -3.74 16.18 -15.50
N LEU A 338 -4.61 15.81 -14.57
CA LEU A 338 -5.39 14.56 -14.64
C LEU A 338 -6.26 14.49 -15.89
N GLY A 339 -6.92 15.58 -16.27
CA GLY A 339 -7.75 15.60 -17.47
C GLY A 339 -6.94 15.58 -18.78
N ARG A 340 -5.66 15.98 -18.79
CA ARG A 340 -4.74 15.75 -19.92
C ARG A 340 -4.32 14.28 -19.99
N MET A 341 -3.99 13.67 -18.85
CA MET A 341 -3.69 12.23 -18.79
C MET A 341 -4.89 11.38 -19.28
N ASN A 342 -6.11 11.72 -18.85
CA ASN A 342 -7.34 11.07 -19.32
C ASN A 342 -7.49 11.16 -20.84
N GLU A 343 -7.24 12.35 -21.41
CA GLU A 343 -7.27 12.55 -22.85
C GLU A 343 -6.23 11.69 -23.59
N GLN A 344 -5.01 11.62 -23.08
CA GLN A 344 -3.96 10.79 -23.67
C GLN A 344 -4.35 9.30 -23.67
N ILE A 345 -4.78 8.77 -22.52
CA ILE A 345 -5.15 7.35 -22.34
C ILE A 345 -6.19 6.91 -23.37
N PHE A 346 -7.31 7.62 -23.49
CA PHE A 346 -8.40 7.15 -24.35
C PHE A 346 -8.13 7.38 -25.83
N ARG A 347 -7.33 8.40 -26.19
CA ARG A 347 -6.87 8.59 -27.57
C ARG A 347 -5.90 7.47 -27.97
N GLU A 348 -4.92 7.15 -27.13
CA GLU A 348 -3.97 6.07 -27.37
C GLU A 348 -4.67 4.71 -27.44
N LEU A 349 -5.58 4.43 -26.52
CA LEU A 349 -6.36 3.20 -26.52
C LEU A 349 -7.11 3.02 -27.86
N LEU A 350 -7.86 4.04 -28.29
CA LEU A 350 -8.61 3.94 -29.55
C LEU A 350 -7.69 3.77 -30.76
N LYS A 351 -6.58 4.51 -30.79
CA LYS A 351 -5.56 4.40 -31.84
C LYS A 351 -4.96 3.01 -31.89
N ASN A 352 -4.65 2.41 -30.74
CA ASN A 352 -4.05 1.07 -30.65
C ASN A 352 -5.01 -0.02 -31.13
N ILE A 353 -6.30 0.09 -30.85
CA ILE A 353 -7.28 -0.97 -31.18
C ILE A 353 -7.86 -0.86 -32.59
N SER A 354 -7.88 0.34 -33.18
CA SER A 354 -8.59 0.60 -34.44
C SER A 354 -7.79 1.38 -35.48
N GLY A 355 -6.61 1.91 -35.12
CA GLY A 355 -5.82 2.80 -35.98
C GLY A 355 -6.43 4.20 -36.16
N GLU A 356 -7.60 4.46 -35.59
CA GLU A 356 -8.31 5.74 -35.69
C GLU A 356 -7.60 6.82 -34.86
N GLU A 357 -7.43 8.02 -35.45
CA GLU A 357 -7.00 9.21 -34.71
C GLU A 357 -8.20 10.10 -34.37
N PRO A 358 -8.73 10.02 -33.14
CA PRO A 358 -9.91 10.80 -32.75
C PRO A 358 -9.60 12.29 -32.66
N LYS A 359 -10.57 13.13 -33.07
CA LYS A 359 -10.45 14.60 -33.00
C LYS A 359 -10.37 15.13 -31.57
N SER A 360 -11.02 14.46 -30.62
CA SER A 360 -11.08 14.84 -29.20
C SER A 360 -11.14 13.62 -28.30
N ALA A 361 -10.80 13.78 -27.02
CA ALA A 361 -11.00 12.73 -26.01
C ALA A 361 -12.47 12.26 -25.95
N GLY A 362 -13.43 13.19 -26.06
CA GLY A 362 -14.86 12.85 -26.06
C GLY A 362 -15.25 11.97 -27.26
N ALA A 363 -14.71 12.26 -28.44
CA ALA A 363 -14.91 11.40 -29.62
C ALA A 363 -14.29 10.01 -29.41
N ALA A 364 -13.13 9.95 -28.76
CA ALA A 364 -12.47 8.67 -28.45
C ALA A 364 -13.32 7.81 -27.51
N ILE A 365 -13.78 8.39 -26.40
CA ILE A 365 -14.63 7.73 -25.39
C ILE A 365 -15.93 7.24 -26.02
N GLU A 366 -16.58 8.05 -26.86
CA GLU A 366 -17.83 7.65 -27.52
C GLU A 366 -17.62 6.52 -28.53
N SER A 367 -16.54 6.56 -29.31
CA SER A 367 -16.19 5.47 -30.24
C SER A 367 -15.97 4.15 -29.49
N LEU A 368 -15.20 4.19 -28.39
CA LEU A 368 -14.97 3.03 -27.52
C LEU A 368 -16.28 2.49 -26.91
N ARG A 369 -17.21 3.39 -26.54
CA ARG A 369 -18.53 3.04 -26.00
C ARG A 369 -19.40 2.34 -27.03
N LEU A 370 -19.52 2.90 -28.24
CA LEU A 370 -20.31 2.34 -29.33
C LEU A 370 -19.81 0.96 -29.74
N ARG A 371 -18.49 0.77 -29.73
CA ARG A 371 -17.84 -0.50 -30.03
C ARG A 371 -17.78 -1.47 -28.85
N LYS A 372 -18.25 -1.07 -27.65
CA LYS A 372 -18.17 -1.86 -26.42
C LYS A 372 -16.74 -2.37 -26.12
N ALA A 373 -15.74 -1.57 -26.48
CA ALA A 373 -14.33 -1.95 -26.38
C ALA A 373 -13.79 -1.74 -24.95
N ALA A 374 -14.40 -0.89 -24.13
CA ALA A 374 -13.97 -0.65 -22.75
C ALA A 374 -15.13 -0.81 -21.75
N PRO A 375 -14.85 -1.10 -20.47
CA PRO A 375 -15.89 -1.24 -19.45
C PRO A 375 -16.74 0.03 -19.30
N PRO A 376 -18.07 -0.09 -19.14
CA PRO A 376 -18.96 1.07 -19.02
C PRO A 376 -18.58 2.03 -17.87
N ASP A 377 -18.18 1.48 -16.72
CA ASP A 377 -17.81 2.29 -15.55
C ASP A 377 -16.55 3.12 -15.82
N ILE A 378 -15.55 2.53 -16.50
CA ILE A 378 -14.32 3.22 -16.91
C ILE A 378 -14.64 4.38 -17.86
N LEU A 379 -15.52 4.17 -18.83
CA LEU A 379 -15.94 5.21 -19.78
C LEU A 379 -16.75 6.33 -19.09
N SER A 380 -17.58 5.98 -18.11
CA SER A 380 -18.34 6.94 -17.29
C SER A 380 -17.40 7.81 -16.43
N TRP A 381 -16.41 7.19 -15.82
CA TRP A 381 -15.35 7.88 -15.08
C TRP A 381 -14.55 8.81 -15.97
N ALA A 382 -14.19 8.38 -17.18
CA ALA A 382 -13.47 9.20 -18.16
C ALA A 382 -14.24 10.46 -18.55
N ASP A 383 -15.56 10.35 -18.76
CA ASP A 383 -16.42 11.50 -19.02
C ASP A 383 -16.54 12.42 -17.82
N SER A 384 -16.56 11.87 -16.60
CA SER A 384 -16.61 12.66 -15.36
C SER A 384 -15.35 13.52 -15.20
N VAL A 385 -14.16 12.93 -15.37
CA VAL A 385 -12.87 13.65 -15.34
C VAL A 385 -12.85 14.76 -16.39
N ARG A 386 -13.29 14.46 -17.63
CA ARG A 386 -13.35 15.43 -18.73
C ARG A 386 -14.31 16.58 -18.43
N SER A 387 -15.49 16.28 -17.93
CA SER A 387 -16.51 17.27 -17.59
C SER A 387 -15.99 18.25 -16.53
N ILE A 388 -15.40 17.72 -15.45
CA ILE A 388 -14.88 18.52 -14.35
C ILE A 388 -13.68 19.38 -14.82
N ARG A 389 -12.78 18.85 -15.65
CA ARG A 389 -11.72 19.66 -16.28
C ARG A 389 -12.29 20.81 -17.10
N ASN A 390 -13.34 20.58 -17.89
CA ASN A 390 -13.95 21.64 -18.70
C ASN A 390 -14.57 22.74 -17.81
N VAL A 391 -15.23 22.35 -16.73
CA VAL A 391 -15.76 23.29 -15.72
C VAL A 391 -14.62 24.12 -15.12
N ALA A 392 -13.56 23.46 -14.64
CA ALA A 392 -12.37 24.11 -14.07
C ALA A 392 -11.66 25.07 -15.03
N THR A 393 -11.81 24.87 -16.35
CA THR A 393 -11.17 25.71 -17.37
C THR A 393 -11.98 26.96 -17.68
N HIS A 394 -13.30 26.91 -17.50
CA HIS A 394 -14.23 27.92 -18.02
C HIS A 394 -15.05 28.65 -16.94
N GLN A 395 -15.07 28.16 -15.69
CA GLN A 395 -15.78 28.78 -14.60
C GLN A 395 -14.82 29.41 -13.58
N ILE A 396 -15.24 30.51 -12.95
CA ILE A 396 -14.49 31.26 -11.93
C ILE A 396 -14.62 30.60 -10.54
N GLU A 397 -15.48 29.58 -10.39
CA GLU A 397 -15.62 28.87 -9.12
C GLU A 397 -14.36 28.06 -8.82
N THR A 398 -13.75 28.38 -7.68
CA THR A 398 -12.62 27.64 -7.13
C THR A 398 -13.07 26.24 -6.76
N LEU A 399 -12.46 25.22 -7.38
CA LEU A 399 -12.66 23.84 -6.99
C LEU A 399 -12.15 23.60 -5.57
N ASN A 400 -12.92 22.87 -4.77
CA ASN A 400 -12.48 22.51 -3.44
C ASN A 400 -11.55 21.27 -3.47
N VAL A 401 -10.81 21.08 -2.37
CA VAL A 401 -9.83 19.98 -2.26
C VAL A 401 -10.50 18.60 -2.32
N ASP A 402 -11.71 18.46 -1.78
CA ASP A 402 -12.44 17.18 -1.77
C ASP A 402 -12.88 16.75 -3.17
N GLU A 403 -13.32 17.70 -4.00
CA GLU A 403 -13.64 17.49 -5.42
C GLU A 403 -12.40 17.05 -6.19
N ALA A 404 -11.27 17.75 -6.02
CA ALA A 404 -10.01 17.38 -6.65
C ALA A 404 -9.53 15.99 -6.20
N GLN A 405 -9.69 15.66 -4.92
CA GLN A 405 -9.37 14.34 -4.36
C GLN A 405 -10.26 13.25 -4.96
N ASN A 406 -11.55 13.51 -5.18
CA ASN A 406 -12.47 12.58 -5.82
C ASN A 406 -12.08 12.32 -7.28
N VAL A 407 -11.77 13.37 -8.04
CA VAL A 407 -11.29 13.21 -9.43
C VAL A 407 -9.97 12.47 -9.48
N PHE A 408 -9.06 12.74 -8.54
CA PHE A 408 -7.81 12.00 -8.42
C PHE A 408 -8.06 10.50 -8.20
N ASN A 409 -8.98 10.14 -7.30
CA ASN A 409 -9.32 8.74 -7.03
C ASN A 409 -9.95 8.06 -8.25
N ILE A 410 -10.82 8.76 -8.98
CA ILE A 410 -11.39 8.27 -10.24
C ILE A 410 -10.28 8.04 -11.27
N MET A 411 -9.39 9.03 -11.45
CA MET A 411 -8.28 8.92 -12.40
C MET A 411 -7.35 7.77 -12.04
N LEU A 412 -7.05 7.56 -10.76
CA LEU A 412 -6.24 6.43 -10.30
C LEU A 412 -6.89 5.09 -10.68
N ASN A 413 -8.21 4.95 -10.58
CA ASN A 413 -8.92 3.75 -11.05
C ASN A 413 -8.79 3.55 -12.58
N ILE A 414 -8.88 4.64 -13.36
CA ILE A 414 -8.72 4.60 -14.82
C ILE A 414 -7.30 4.14 -15.18
N VAL A 415 -6.28 4.74 -14.57
CA VAL A 415 -4.87 4.39 -14.85
C VAL A 415 -4.58 2.95 -14.43
N GLU A 416 -5.05 2.50 -13.27
CA GLU A 416 -4.87 1.11 -12.83
C GLU A 416 -5.52 0.10 -13.79
N TRP A 417 -6.67 0.45 -14.37
CA TRP A 417 -7.31 -0.37 -15.39
C TRP A 417 -6.50 -0.36 -16.69
N TYR A 418 -6.09 0.82 -17.17
CA TYR A 418 -5.34 0.98 -18.41
C TYR A 418 -4.01 0.22 -18.36
N ASP A 419 -3.22 0.41 -17.30
CA ASP A 419 -1.93 -0.24 -17.08
C ASP A 419 -2.04 -1.78 -17.09
N ARG A 420 -3.13 -2.34 -16.57
CA ARG A 420 -3.29 -3.80 -16.42
C ARG A 420 -4.01 -4.49 -17.57
N GLN A 421 -4.96 -3.81 -18.22
CA GLN A 421 -5.93 -4.46 -19.10
C GLN A 421 -5.98 -3.85 -20.50
N SER A 422 -5.34 -2.69 -20.75
CA SER A 422 -5.44 -2.02 -22.06
C SER A 422 -4.93 -2.87 -23.23
N SER A 423 -3.94 -3.72 -23.01
CA SER A 423 -3.39 -4.63 -24.02
C SER A 423 -4.33 -5.80 -24.37
N GLU A 424 -5.28 -6.13 -23.49
CA GLU A 424 -6.30 -7.15 -23.71
C GLU A 424 -7.55 -6.58 -24.38
N VAL A 425 -7.68 -5.25 -24.40
CA VAL A 425 -8.78 -4.57 -25.07
C VAL A 425 -8.68 -4.79 -26.57
N SER A 426 -9.74 -5.35 -27.14
CA SER A 426 -9.87 -5.57 -28.58
C SER A 426 -11.29 -5.25 -29.03
N LEU A 427 -11.45 -4.98 -30.32
CA LEU A 427 -12.78 -4.82 -30.90
C LEU A 427 -13.52 -6.16 -30.83
N PRO A 428 -14.80 -6.18 -30.42
CA PRO A 428 -15.57 -7.41 -30.38
C PRO A 428 -15.65 -7.99 -31.79
N VAL A 429 -15.20 -9.24 -31.93
CA VAL A 429 -15.16 -9.90 -33.23
C VAL A 429 -16.59 -10.24 -33.68
N LYS A 430 -17.01 -9.66 -34.81
CA LYS A 430 -18.32 -9.93 -35.41
C LYS A 430 -18.32 -11.36 -35.95
N ARG A 431 -19.03 -12.30 -35.32
CA ARG A 431 -19.08 -13.70 -35.80
C ARG A 431 -20.28 -13.99 -36.69
N CYS A 432 -20.07 -14.78 -37.74
CA CYS A 432 -21.16 -15.31 -38.53
C CYS A 432 -22.06 -16.19 -37.66
N ARG A 433 -23.36 -15.96 -37.67
CA ARG A 433 -24.32 -16.73 -36.87
C ARG A 433 -24.46 -18.18 -37.33
N ARG A 434 -24.08 -18.49 -38.57
CA ARG A 434 -24.24 -19.83 -39.16
C ARG A 434 -22.96 -20.66 -39.08
N CYS A 435 -21.83 -20.12 -39.54
CA CYS A 435 -20.58 -20.86 -39.60
C CYS A 435 -19.54 -20.41 -38.57
N HIS A 436 -19.88 -19.44 -37.71
CA HIS A 436 -19.02 -18.89 -36.66
C HIS A 436 -17.70 -18.27 -37.12
N LEU A 437 -17.52 -18.09 -38.43
CA LEU A 437 -16.39 -17.35 -38.99
C LEU A 437 -16.35 -15.93 -38.42
N ASP A 438 -15.16 -15.49 -38.00
CA ASP A 438 -14.89 -14.11 -37.64
C ASP A 438 -15.01 -13.22 -38.90
N LEU A 439 -15.92 -12.26 -38.86
CA LEU A 439 -16.27 -11.35 -39.95
C LEU A 439 -15.62 -9.99 -39.69
N HIS A 440 -15.20 -9.34 -40.77
CA HIS A 440 -14.86 -7.93 -40.74
C HIS A 440 -16.10 -7.09 -40.36
N GLU A 441 -15.92 -5.98 -39.64
CA GLU A 441 -17.04 -5.13 -39.18
C GLU A 441 -17.94 -4.68 -40.35
N ASP A 442 -17.31 -4.25 -41.45
CA ASP A 442 -17.98 -3.76 -42.66
C ASP A 442 -18.64 -4.83 -43.53
N TRP A 443 -18.44 -6.12 -43.24
CA TRP A 443 -19.03 -7.18 -44.06
C TRP A 443 -20.53 -7.30 -43.79
N ILE A 444 -21.33 -7.09 -44.84
CA ILE A 444 -22.78 -7.25 -44.80
C ILE A 444 -23.22 -8.72 -44.91
N ALA A 445 -22.35 -9.60 -45.42
CA ALA A 445 -22.58 -11.04 -45.51
C ALA A 445 -21.30 -11.84 -45.24
N CYS A 446 -21.45 -13.05 -44.72
CA CYS A 446 -20.35 -13.97 -44.48
C CYS A 446 -19.78 -14.50 -45.81
N PRO A 447 -18.47 -14.36 -46.08
CA PRO A 447 -17.88 -14.82 -47.34
C PRO A 447 -17.84 -16.34 -47.45
N GLN A 448 -17.90 -17.07 -46.32
CA GLN A 448 -17.83 -18.52 -46.32
C GLN A 448 -19.19 -19.18 -46.54
N CYS A 449 -20.28 -18.65 -45.98
CA CYS A 449 -21.60 -19.30 -46.02
C CYS A 449 -22.73 -18.42 -46.57
N GLY A 450 -22.42 -17.20 -47.01
CA GLY A 450 -23.38 -16.25 -47.58
C GLY A 450 -24.39 -15.66 -46.59
N THR A 451 -24.34 -16.04 -45.31
CA THR A 451 -25.29 -15.55 -44.30
C THR A 451 -25.10 -14.06 -44.07
N THR A 452 -26.15 -13.28 -44.30
CA THR A 452 -26.19 -11.84 -44.04
C THR A 452 -26.03 -11.54 -42.55
N THR A 453 -25.42 -10.40 -42.25
CA THR A 453 -25.17 -9.95 -40.88
C THR A 453 -26.33 -9.16 -40.28
N SER A 454 -27.23 -8.64 -41.12
CA SER A 454 -28.57 -8.22 -40.73
C SER A 454 -29.45 -9.44 -40.49
N ALA A 455 -30.26 -9.39 -39.43
CA ALA A 455 -31.31 -10.39 -39.23
C ALA A 455 -32.52 -10.00 -40.08
N ASP A 456 -33.22 -10.95 -40.68
CA ASP A 456 -34.50 -10.64 -41.30
C ASP A 456 -35.62 -10.87 -40.29
N CYS A 457 -36.65 -10.03 -40.35
CA CYS A 457 -37.81 -10.16 -39.50
C CYS A 457 -38.52 -11.50 -39.77
N SER A 458 -38.65 -12.36 -38.76
CA SER A 458 -39.31 -13.68 -38.90
C SER A 458 -40.76 -13.60 -39.39
N GLN A 459 -41.42 -12.45 -39.18
CA GLN A 459 -42.81 -12.24 -39.59
C GLN A 459 -42.97 -11.64 -41.00
N CYS A 460 -42.11 -10.70 -41.42
CA CYS A 460 -42.29 -9.95 -42.67
C CYS A 460 -41.08 -9.94 -43.61
N ASN A 461 -40.00 -10.66 -43.26
CA ASN A 461 -38.73 -10.76 -43.99
C ASN A 461 -38.07 -9.41 -44.34
N SER A 462 -38.47 -8.31 -43.70
CA SER A 462 -37.76 -7.05 -43.82
C SER A 462 -36.41 -7.15 -43.12
N SER A 463 -35.36 -6.64 -43.75
CA SER A 463 -34.02 -6.65 -43.14
C SER A 463 -33.97 -5.72 -41.93
N LEU A 464 -33.43 -6.22 -40.82
CA LEU A 464 -33.37 -5.54 -39.54
C LEU A 464 -31.95 -5.06 -39.27
N SER A 465 -31.85 -3.82 -38.81
CA SER A 465 -30.57 -3.30 -38.34
C SER A 465 -30.18 -3.97 -37.01
N PRO A 466 -28.88 -4.22 -36.77
CA PRO A 466 -28.40 -4.74 -35.48
C PRO A 466 -28.88 -3.84 -34.32
N GLY A 467 -29.51 -4.44 -33.31
CA GLY A 467 -29.95 -3.75 -32.09
C GLY A 467 -31.42 -3.32 -32.05
N TRP A 468 -32.19 -3.50 -33.13
CA TRP A 468 -33.63 -3.27 -33.10
C TRP A 468 -34.36 -4.31 -32.23
N LYS A 469 -35.21 -3.84 -31.32
CA LYS A 469 -36.08 -4.69 -30.49
C LYS A 469 -37.47 -4.91 -31.11
N VAL A 470 -37.82 -4.11 -32.12
CA VAL A 470 -39.11 -4.15 -32.83
C VAL A 470 -38.86 -3.92 -34.32
N CYS A 471 -39.52 -4.70 -35.18
CA CYS A 471 -39.46 -4.50 -36.62
C CYS A 471 -40.25 -3.25 -37.02
N PRO A 472 -39.67 -2.25 -37.71
CA PRO A 472 -40.40 -1.06 -38.12
C PRO A 472 -41.39 -1.30 -39.25
N SER A 473 -41.25 -2.39 -40.01
CA SER A 473 -42.18 -2.71 -41.11
C SER A 473 -43.48 -3.34 -40.62
N CYS A 474 -43.44 -4.22 -39.62
CA CYS A 474 -44.61 -4.97 -39.16
C CYS A 474 -44.94 -4.83 -37.67
N GLY A 475 -44.08 -4.17 -36.90
CA GLY A 475 -44.29 -3.92 -35.47
C GLY A 475 -44.05 -5.12 -34.55
N CYS A 476 -43.59 -6.27 -35.05
CA CYS A 476 -43.33 -7.42 -34.17
C CYS A 476 -42.05 -7.23 -33.35
N THR A 477 -42.10 -7.73 -32.11
CA THR A 477 -40.94 -7.80 -31.23
C THR A 477 -39.91 -8.79 -31.80
N ILE A 478 -38.65 -8.36 -31.84
CA ILE A 478 -37.53 -9.17 -32.31
C ILE A 478 -36.89 -9.81 -31.06
N PRO A 479 -36.72 -11.14 -31.04
CA PRO A 479 -36.17 -11.85 -29.89
C PRO A 479 -34.70 -11.50 -29.58
#